data_AF-A0A1F9H9U9-F1
#
_entry.id   AF-A0A1F9H9U9-F1
#
_cell.length_a   1.000
_cell.length_b   1.000
_cell.length_c   1.000
_cell.angle_alpha   90.00
_cell.angle_beta   90.00
_cell.angle_gamma   90.00
#
_symmetry.space_group_name_H-M   'P 1'
#
loop_
_entity.id
_entity.type
_entity.pdbx_description
1 polymer ?
#
loop_
_entity_poly.entity_id
_entity_poly.type
_entity_poly.pdbx_seq_one_letter_code
_entity_poly.pdbx_strand_id
1 'polypeptide(L)'
;MVTQLDTYAFVSERQGSLADASYTMGRISNELVYIETSDLVNVENDTITFIDTTGNNVILALDTTGPIPTITRNGETLLSDVVTFTLEYYDINNNATTTIADIRRITVTLTCGDVNNQGNITLTKSITPRNFIYANYE
;
A
#
# COMPACT_ATOMS: atom_id res chain seq x y z
N MET A 1 -21.00 -7.57 31.05
CA MET A 1 -19.79 -7.45 31.89
C MET A 1 -18.66 -8.00 31.05
N VAL A 2 -17.82 -7.15 30.48
CA VAL A 2 -16.67 -7.58 29.65
C VAL A 2 -15.67 -8.23 30.59
N THR A 3 -15.32 -9.49 30.36
CA THR A 3 -14.36 -10.17 31.24
C THR A 3 -12.95 -9.74 30.86
N GLN A 4 -12.04 -9.72 31.83
CA GLN A 4 -10.65 -9.30 31.62
C GLN A 4 -9.96 -10.10 30.49
N LEU A 5 -10.40 -11.35 30.26
CA LEU A 5 -9.98 -12.23 29.18
C LEU A 5 -10.41 -11.73 27.79
N ASP A 6 -11.63 -11.21 27.66
CA ASP A 6 -12.14 -10.63 26.41
C ASP A 6 -11.34 -9.38 26.01
N THR A 7 -10.93 -8.57 26.99
CA THR A 7 -10.09 -7.39 26.77
C THR A 7 -8.67 -7.78 26.32
N TYR A 8 -8.08 -8.84 26.88
CA TYR A 8 -6.75 -9.31 26.48
C TYR A 8 -6.74 -9.91 25.06
N ALA A 9 -7.75 -10.71 24.72
CA ALA A 9 -7.91 -11.25 23.37
C ALA A 9 -8.06 -10.11 22.33
N PHE A 10 -8.89 -9.11 22.64
CA PHE A 10 -9.06 -7.92 21.80
C PHE A 10 -7.74 -7.16 21.54
N VAL A 11 -6.97 -6.87 22.60
CA VAL A 11 -5.69 -6.15 22.45
C VAL A 11 -4.69 -6.97 21.65
N SER A 12 -4.64 -8.29 21.86
CA SER A 12 -3.72 -9.19 21.16
C SER A 12 -4.04 -9.32 19.68
N GLU A 13 -5.32 -9.47 19.30
CA GLU A 13 -5.75 -9.60 17.90
C GLU A 13 -5.51 -8.31 17.13
N ARG A 14 -5.87 -7.16 17.72
CA ARG A 14 -5.62 -5.85 17.12
C ARG A 14 -4.13 -5.58 16.94
N GLN A 15 -3.28 -6.08 17.84
CA GLN A 15 -1.83 -6.01 17.70
C GLN A 15 -1.34 -6.87 16.51
N GLY A 16 -1.92 -8.06 16.30
CA GLY A 16 -1.65 -8.91 15.15
C GLY A 16 -1.99 -8.22 13.83
N SER A 17 -3.24 -7.75 13.68
CA SER A 17 -3.68 -7.04 12.46
C SER A 17 -2.85 -5.79 12.18
N LEU A 18 -2.47 -5.03 13.22
CA LEU A 18 -1.58 -3.87 13.06
C LEU A 18 -0.18 -4.29 12.61
N ALA A 19 0.37 -5.38 13.16
CA ALA A 19 1.67 -5.90 12.78
C ALA A 19 1.69 -6.35 11.32
N ASP A 20 0.67 -7.09 10.88
CA ASP A 20 0.54 -7.57 9.49
C ASP A 20 0.35 -6.39 8.52
N ALA A 21 -0.53 -5.44 8.86
CA ALA A 21 -0.72 -4.23 8.05
C ALA A 21 0.57 -3.39 7.95
N SER A 22 1.30 -3.26 9.06
CA SER A 22 2.57 -2.52 9.11
C SER A 22 3.66 -3.22 8.30
N TYR A 23 3.74 -4.56 8.38
CA TYR A 23 4.66 -5.36 7.59
C TYR A 23 4.36 -5.20 6.09
N THR A 24 3.11 -5.32 5.69
CA THR A 24 2.67 -5.14 4.29
C THR A 24 2.95 -3.73 3.79
N MET A 25 2.62 -2.68 4.57
CA MET A 25 2.96 -1.29 4.24
C MET A 25 4.47 -1.08 4.13
N GLY A 26 5.26 -1.73 4.99
CA GLY A 26 6.72 -1.72 4.94
C GLY A 26 7.24 -2.32 3.64
N ARG A 27 6.72 -3.48 3.24
CA ARG A 27 7.07 -4.16 1.99
C ARG A 27 6.71 -3.30 0.77
N ILE A 28 5.47 -2.85 0.65
CA ILE A 28 5.00 -1.99 -0.46
C ILE A 28 5.89 -0.75 -0.55
N SER A 29 6.15 -0.10 0.58
CA SER A 29 6.98 1.09 0.60
C SER A 29 8.42 0.83 0.18
N ASN A 30 8.99 -0.32 0.52
CA ASN A 30 10.33 -0.68 0.10
C ASN A 30 10.40 -0.99 -1.39
N GLU A 31 9.36 -1.58 -1.99
CA GLU A 31 9.33 -1.79 -3.44
C GLU A 31 9.22 -0.43 -4.17
N LEU A 32 8.31 0.44 -3.73
CA LEU A 32 8.07 1.73 -4.38
C LEU A 32 9.19 2.78 -4.18
N VAL A 33 10.05 2.64 -3.16
CA VAL A 33 11.11 3.65 -2.93
C VAL A 33 12.24 3.59 -3.96
N TYR A 34 12.39 2.46 -4.66
CA TYR A 34 13.48 2.21 -5.59
C TYR A 34 13.08 2.29 -7.07
N ILE A 35 11.79 2.49 -7.37
CA ILE A 35 11.33 2.59 -8.75
C ILE A 35 11.78 3.90 -9.41
N GLU A 36 11.99 3.82 -10.72
CA GLU A 36 12.22 4.96 -11.62
C GLU A 36 10.95 5.30 -12.39
N THR A 37 10.90 6.51 -12.96
CA THR A 37 9.73 6.96 -13.72
C THR A 37 9.50 6.06 -14.94
N SER A 38 10.58 5.56 -15.54
CA SER A 38 10.55 4.59 -16.64
C SER A 38 10.05 3.21 -16.24
N ASP A 39 10.10 2.87 -14.95
CA ASP A 39 9.65 1.57 -14.46
C ASP A 39 8.13 1.53 -14.29
N LEU A 40 7.48 2.68 -14.13
CA LEU A 40 6.03 2.78 -14.02
C LEU A 40 5.37 2.43 -15.36
N VAL A 41 4.54 1.40 -15.36
CA VAL A 41 3.80 0.92 -16.53
C VAL A 41 2.35 1.40 -16.49
N ASN A 42 1.70 1.30 -15.32
CA ASN A 42 0.33 1.74 -15.11
C ASN A 42 0.15 2.25 -13.68
N VAL A 43 -0.67 3.30 -13.52
CA VAL A 43 -0.96 3.95 -12.23
C VAL A 43 -2.45 4.22 -12.12
N GLU A 44 -3.09 3.63 -11.11
CA GLU A 44 -4.51 3.76 -10.81
C GLU A 44 -4.69 3.86 -9.29
N ASN A 45 -5.88 4.24 -8.84
CA ASN A 45 -6.09 4.52 -7.42
C ASN A 45 -5.98 3.29 -6.52
N ASP A 46 -6.18 2.08 -7.03
CA ASP A 46 -6.12 0.84 -6.24
C ASP A 46 -5.13 -0.18 -6.82
N THR A 47 -4.45 0.19 -7.90
CA THR A 47 -3.58 -0.69 -8.67
C THR A 47 -2.38 0.08 -9.20
N ILE A 48 -1.19 -0.50 -9.07
CA ILE A 48 0.03 0.02 -9.71
C ILE A 48 0.78 -1.13 -10.37
N THR A 49 1.22 -0.90 -11.60
CA THR A 49 2.08 -1.81 -12.35
C THR A 49 3.42 -1.16 -12.61
N PHE A 50 4.50 -1.83 -12.24
CA PHE A 50 5.86 -1.31 -12.39
C PHE A 50 6.89 -2.42 -12.58
N ILE A 51 8.06 -2.07 -13.08
CA ILE A 51 9.22 -2.96 -13.14
C ILE A 51 9.99 -2.85 -11.82
N ASP A 52 10.22 -3.97 -11.13
CA ASP A 52 11.00 -3.97 -9.90
C ASP A 52 12.51 -3.88 -10.16
N THR A 53 13.29 -3.74 -9.09
CA THR A 53 14.76 -3.63 -9.16
C THR A 53 15.48 -4.85 -9.74
N THR A 54 14.76 -5.96 -9.93
CA THR A 54 15.27 -7.18 -10.57
C THR A 54 14.85 -7.30 -12.03
N GLY A 55 14.10 -6.33 -12.56
CA GLY A 55 13.61 -6.30 -13.94
C GLY A 55 12.30 -7.05 -14.15
N ASN A 56 11.59 -7.45 -13.09
CA ASN A 56 10.33 -8.18 -13.20
C ASN A 56 9.14 -7.22 -13.20
N ASN A 57 8.11 -7.53 -13.99
CA ASN A 57 6.84 -6.82 -13.92
C ASN A 57 6.11 -7.19 -12.61
N VAL A 58 5.70 -6.16 -11.86
CA VAL A 58 5.01 -6.28 -10.59
C VAL A 58 3.69 -5.51 -10.67
N ILE A 59 2.62 -6.18 -10.30
CA ILE A 59 1.29 -5.64 -10.12
C ILE A 59 0.98 -5.68 -8.63
N LEU A 60 0.83 -4.51 -8.01
CA LEU A 60 0.29 -4.38 -6.66
C LEU A 60 -1.15 -3.86 -6.80
N ALA A 61 -2.12 -4.60 -6.27
CA ALA A 61 -3.52 -4.28 -6.46
C ALA A 61 -4.39 -4.66 -5.26
N LEU A 62 -5.52 -3.97 -5.11
CA LEU A 62 -6.65 -4.46 -4.32
C LEU A 62 -7.46 -5.47 -5.14
N ASP A 63 -7.44 -6.73 -4.73
CA ASP A 63 -8.30 -7.76 -5.31
C ASP A 63 -9.62 -7.85 -4.51
N THR A 64 -10.72 -7.56 -5.19
CA THR A 64 -12.09 -7.63 -4.66
C THR A 64 -12.92 -8.77 -5.27
N THR A 65 -12.30 -9.66 -6.04
CA THR A 65 -12.99 -10.77 -6.72
C THR A 65 -13.43 -11.88 -5.75
N GLY A 66 -12.70 -12.03 -4.65
CA GLY A 66 -13.01 -12.98 -3.59
C GLY A 66 -14.04 -12.47 -2.56
N PRO A 67 -14.48 -13.34 -1.64
CA PRO A 67 -15.41 -12.96 -0.57
C PRO A 67 -14.79 -11.99 0.46
N ILE A 68 -13.47 -11.97 0.54
CA ILE A 68 -12.68 -11.10 1.41
C ILE A 68 -11.74 -10.32 0.50
N PRO A 69 -11.80 -8.98 0.47
CA PRO A 69 -10.86 -8.21 -0.31
C PRO A 69 -9.43 -8.34 0.23
N THR A 70 -8.46 -8.43 -0.66
CA THR A 70 -7.06 -8.64 -0.31
C THR A 70 -6.15 -7.72 -1.09
N ILE A 71 -5.03 -7.30 -0.50
CA ILE A 71 -3.93 -6.72 -1.28
C ILE A 71 -3.11 -7.87 -1.86
N THR A 72 -2.85 -7.83 -3.15
CA THR A 72 -2.05 -8.82 -3.85
C THR A 72 -0.81 -8.21 -4.47
N ARG A 73 0.21 -9.06 -4.67
CA ARG A 73 1.38 -8.82 -5.50
C ARG A 73 1.45 -9.91 -6.55
N ASN A 74 1.27 -9.57 -7.82
CA ASN A 74 1.21 -10.56 -8.91
C ASN A 74 0.22 -11.70 -8.64
N GLY A 75 -0.90 -11.41 -7.98
CA GLY A 75 -1.92 -12.39 -7.60
C GLY A 75 -1.63 -13.15 -6.29
N GLU A 76 -0.46 -12.99 -5.68
CA GLU A 76 -0.16 -13.54 -4.35
C GLU A 76 -0.67 -12.60 -3.25
N THR A 77 -1.45 -13.12 -2.31
CA THR A 77 -1.97 -12.34 -1.18
C THR A 77 -0.85 -11.84 -0.27
N LEU A 78 -0.80 -10.53 -0.05
CA LEU A 78 0.05 -9.88 0.95
C LEU A 78 -0.69 -9.63 2.26
N LEU A 79 -1.96 -9.23 2.17
CA LEU A 79 -2.80 -8.90 3.31
C LEU A 79 -4.26 -9.19 3.00
N SER A 80 -4.95 -9.85 3.92
CA SER A 80 -6.39 -10.11 3.87
C SER A 80 -7.18 -9.08 4.67
N ASP A 81 -8.52 -9.14 4.57
CA ASP A 81 -9.46 -8.29 5.30
C ASP A 81 -9.21 -6.80 5.06
N VAL A 82 -8.89 -6.46 3.81
CA VAL A 82 -8.62 -5.08 3.40
C VAL A 82 -9.96 -4.39 3.12
N VAL A 83 -10.19 -3.25 3.77
CA VAL A 83 -11.38 -2.40 3.56
C VAL A 83 -11.12 -1.42 2.42
N THR A 84 -9.96 -0.75 2.45
CA THR A 84 -9.53 0.13 1.37
C THR A 84 -8.03 0.03 1.16
N PHE A 85 -7.61 0.16 -0.09
CA PHE A 85 -6.24 0.37 -0.49
C PHE A 85 -6.26 1.48 -1.55
N THR A 86 -5.52 2.55 -1.31
CA THR A 86 -5.56 3.74 -2.16
C THR A 86 -4.15 4.26 -2.41
N LEU A 87 -3.90 4.59 -3.67
CA LEU A 87 -2.69 5.16 -4.20
C LEU A 87 -3.05 6.55 -4.74
N GLU A 88 -2.41 7.57 -4.19
CA GLU A 88 -2.53 8.94 -4.67
C GLU A 88 -1.17 9.42 -5.15
N TYR A 89 -1.15 10.02 -6.33
CA TYR A 89 0.07 10.39 -7.04
C TYR A 89 0.14 11.90 -7.16
N TYR A 90 1.31 12.48 -6.88
CA TYR A 90 1.49 13.92 -6.86
C TYR A 90 2.69 14.35 -7.69
N ASP A 91 2.55 15.49 -8.35
CA ASP A 91 3.62 16.16 -9.10
C ASP A 91 4.60 16.92 -8.16
N ILE A 92 5.58 17.60 -8.76
CA ILE A 92 6.57 18.41 -8.04
C ILE A 92 5.95 19.58 -7.26
N ASN A 93 4.77 20.05 -7.67
CA ASN A 93 4.04 21.16 -7.07
C ASN A 93 2.97 20.67 -6.07
N ASN A 94 2.95 19.36 -5.75
CA ASN A 94 2.00 18.73 -4.86
C ASN A 94 0.55 18.70 -5.40
N ASN A 95 0.35 18.81 -6.72
CA ASN A 95 -0.94 18.58 -7.37
C ASN A 95 -1.13 17.09 -7.65
N ALA A 96 -2.36 16.60 -7.53
CA ALA A 96 -2.67 15.23 -7.92
C ALA A 96 -2.49 15.05 -9.44
N THR A 97 -1.81 13.98 -9.85
CA THR A 97 -1.56 13.69 -11.27
C THR A 97 -1.53 12.19 -11.50
N THR A 98 -2.08 11.72 -12.62
CA THR A 98 -1.90 10.34 -13.09
C THR A 98 -0.92 10.26 -14.27
N THR A 99 -0.34 11.39 -14.68
CA THR A 99 0.69 11.42 -15.72
C THR A 99 1.99 10.87 -15.15
N ILE A 100 2.35 9.65 -15.54
CA ILE A 100 3.53 8.92 -15.02
C ILE A 100 4.79 9.79 -15.00
N ALA A 101 5.08 10.51 -16.08
CA ALA A 101 6.26 11.37 -16.21
C ALA A 101 6.36 12.47 -15.14
N ASP A 102 5.22 12.90 -14.59
CA ASP A 102 5.12 14.00 -13.65
C ASP A 102 5.12 13.54 -12.20
N ILE A 103 4.92 12.25 -11.92
CA ILE A 103 4.81 11.73 -10.55
C ILE A 103 6.14 11.96 -9.82
N ARG A 104 6.06 12.58 -8.64
CA ARG A 104 7.18 12.82 -7.71
C ARG A 104 6.95 12.20 -6.34
N ARG A 105 5.69 11.94 -5.98
CA ARG A 105 5.32 11.35 -4.70
C ARG A 105 4.11 10.43 -4.85
N ILE A 106 4.12 9.35 -4.10
CA ILE A 106 3.04 8.37 -4.01
C ILE A 106 2.61 8.30 -2.54
N THR A 107 1.36 8.61 -2.25
CA THR A 107 0.75 8.34 -0.95
C THR A 107 0.00 7.02 -1.03
N VAL A 108 0.35 6.10 -0.13
CA VAL A 108 -0.33 4.82 0.03
C VAL A 108 -1.15 4.88 1.30
N THR A 109 -2.46 4.67 1.18
CA THR A 109 -3.39 4.55 2.31
C THR A 109 -3.96 3.14 2.32
N LEU A 110 -3.82 2.46 3.44
CA LEU A 110 -4.32 1.11 3.69
C LEU A 110 -5.27 1.17 4.87
N THR A 111 -6.49 0.70 4.69
CA THR A 111 -7.42 0.41 5.79
C THR A 111 -7.72 -1.09 5.79
N CYS A 112 -7.45 -1.77 6.90
CA CYS A 112 -7.86 -3.16 7.12
C CYS A 112 -8.85 -3.26 8.30
N GLY A 113 -9.70 -4.28 8.24
CA GLY A 113 -10.57 -4.65 9.33
C GLY A 113 -9.80 -5.40 10.42
N ASP A 114 -10.28 -5.29 11.64
CA ASP A 114 -9.93 -6.24 12.71
C ASP A 114 -10.64 -7.58 12.47
N VAL A 115 -10.02 -8.69 12.83
CA VAL A 115 -10.48 -10.08 12.60
C VAL A 115 -11.88 -10.34 13.17
N ASN A 116 -12.35 -9.48 14.08
CA ASN A 116 -13.66 -9.54 14.73
C ASN A 116 -14.58 -8.34 14.45
N ASN A 117 -14.30 -7.56 13.39
CA ASN A 117 -15.09 -6.38 13.01
C ASN A 117 -15.20 -5.31 14.13
N GLN A 118 -14.19 -5.26 15.01
CA GLN A 118 -14.18 -4.39 16.20
C GLN A 118 -13.59 -3.00 15.93
N GLY A 119 -13.35 -2.68 14.66
CA GLY A 119 -12.87 -1.39 14.19
C GLY A 119 -11.83 -1.53 13.07
N ASN A 120 -11.52 -0.42 12.43
CA ASN A 120 -10.54 -0.40 11.33
C ASN A 120 -9.17 0.06 11.83
N ILE A 121 -8.12 -0.39 11.15
CA ILE A 121 -6.77 0.12 11.27
C ILE A 121 -6.43 0.81 9.95
N THR A 122 -6.12 2.10 10.02
CA THR A 122 -5.68 2.87 8.85
C THR A 122 -4.21 3.24 8.99
N LEU A 123 -3.42 2.90 7.98
CA LEU A 123 -2.03 3.28 7.81
C LEU A 123 -1.89 4.13 6.55
N THR A 124 -1.24 5.29 6.67
CA THR A 124 -0.92 6.15 5.53
C THR A 124 0.58 6.36 5.48
N LYS A 125 1.17 6.19 4.30
CA LYS A 125 2.59 6.46 4.07
C LYS A 125 2.79 7.25 2.79
N SER A 126 3.53 8.34 2.90
CA SER A 126 3.99 9.11 1.75
C SER A 126 5.38 8.63 1.34
N ILE A 127 5.54 8.30 0.07
CA ILE A 127 6.76 7.75 -0.52
C ILE A 127 7.21 8.69 -1.63
N THR A 128 8.45 9.13 -1.56
CA THR A 128 9.13 9.83 -2.65
C THR A 128 10.16 8.85 -3.19
N PRO A 129 9.94 8.22 -4.36
CA PRO A 129 10.91 7.32 -4.96
C PRO A 129 12.25 8.05 -5.14
N ARG A 130 13.36 7.40 -4.77
CA ARG A 130 14.67 8.06 -4.68
C ARG A 130 15.09 8.69 -6.00
N ASN A 131 14.80 7.99 -7.09
CA ASN A 131 15.23 8.37 -8.42
C ASN A 131 14.37 9.51 -9.01
N PHE A 132 13.23 9.85 -8.39
CA PHE A 132 12.39 10.97 -8.84
C PHE A 132 12.98 12.33 -8.39
N ILE A 133 13.83 12.33 -7.37
CA ILE A 133 14.47 13.53 -6.82
C ILE A 133 15.65 13.98 -7.68
N TYR A 134 16.36 13.03 -8.31
CA TYR A 134 17.59 13.29 -9.05
C TYR A 134 17.38 13.58 -10.53
N ALA A 135 16.23 13.24 -11.11
CA ALA A 135 15.92 13.47 -12.52
C ALA A 135 15.91 14.96 -12.95
N ASN A 136 15.91 15.90 -11.99
CA ASN A 136 15.97 17.34 -12.26
C ASN A 136 17.39 17.95 -12.15
N TYR A 137 18.43 17.13 -11.91
CA TYR A 137 19.81 17.60 -11.76
C TYR A 137 20.71 17.30 -12.97
N GLU A 138 20.16 16.82 -14.08
CA GLU A 138 20.87 16.65 -15.37
C GLU A 138 20.66 17.84 -16.31
#